data_AF-A0A2H0P4R0-F1
#
_entry.id   AF-A0A2H0P4R0-F1
#
_cell.length_a   1.000
_cell.length_b   1.000
_cell.length_c   1.000
_cell.angle_alpha   90.00
_cell.angle_beta   90.00
_cell.angle_gamma   90.00
#
_symmetry.space_group_name_H-M   'P 1'
#
loop_
_entity.id
_entity.type
_entity.pdbx_description
1 polymer ?
#
loop_
_entity_poly.entity_id
_entity_poly.type
_entity_poly.pdbx_seq_one_letter_code
_entity_poly.pdbx_strand_id
1 'polypeptide(L)'
;MVIGSAASAGERRIVVFQANTSPAQRVALAKAAGGTVVRELPLINAVVIEHPTQVSIAADKLRVLSEVKRVDLDPKINWLKMADARGADFALPSTAGIMKGIRALKNLPQEAPAPTGQETPWGISRVNAPAAWATTRGKGVKLVVIDTGIDMTHPELVGIIKGGWNAISTAATFNDDNGHGTHCSGTIAAKDDDQGVVGVAPQI
;
A
#
# COMPACT_ATOMS: atom_id res chain seq x y z
N MET A 1 -14.82 17.46 -7.93
CA MET A 1 -13.80 16.98 -8.88
C MET A 1 -12.74 18.06 -9.03
N VAL A 2 -11.72 18.06 -8.17
CA VAL A 2 -10.56 18.94 -8.31
C VAL A 2 -9.49 18.13 -9.02
N ILE A 3 -9.39 18.32 -10.33
CA ILE A 3 -8.28 17.83 -11.14
C ILE A 3 -7.06 18.69 -10.81
N GLY A 4 -6.35 18.30 -9.75
CA GLY A 4 -5.02 18.83 -9.48
C GLY A 4 -4.08 18.41 -10.60
N SER A 5 -3.57 19.38 -11.35
CA SER A 5 -2.53 19.16 -12.35
C SER A 5 -1.35 18.43 -11.71
N ALA A 6 -1.04 17.23 -12.19
CA ALA A 6 0.16 16.51 -11.78
C ALA A 6 1.37 17.35 -12.22
N ALA A 7 1.93 18.13 -11.32
CA ALA A 7 3.28 18.65 -11.48
C ALA A 7 4.17 17.43 -11.75
N SER A 8 5.00 17.52 -12.78
CA SER A 8 6.08 16.57 -13.05
C SER A 8 6.93 16.47 -11.78
N ALA A 9 6.66 15.49 -10.92
CA ALA A 9 7.46 15.27 -9.74
C ALA A 9 8.89 15.01 -10.20
N GLY A 10 9.84 15.78 -9.69
CA GLY A 10 11.24 15.63 -10.06
C GLY A 10 11.67 14.19 -9.83
N GLU A 11 12.53 13.69 -10.71
CA GLU A 11 13.06 12.35 -10.56
C GLU A 11 13.81 12.25 -9.21
N ARG A 12 13.58 11.16 -8.47
CA ARG A 12 14.14 10.94 -7.12
C ARG A 12 15.18 9.83 -7.12
N ARG A 13 16.08 9.91 -6.15
CA ARG A 13 17.12 8.90 -5.87
C ARG A 13 17.24 8.65 -4.38
N ILE A 14 17.55 7.42 -4.02
CA ILE A 14 17.92 7.04 -2.67
C ILE A 14 19.44 6.90 -2.63
N VAL A 15 20.09 7.73 -1.83
CA VAL A 15 21.54 7.74 -1.64
C VAL A 15 21.85 7.06 -0.33
N VAL A 16 22.51 5.91 -0.38
CA VAL A 16 22.88 5.12 0.79
C VAL A 16 24.33 5.38 1.13
N PHE A 17 24.61 5.75 2.38
CA PHE A 17 25.95 6.10 2.84
C PHE A 17 26.59 4.97 3.65
N GLN A 18 27.90 5.07 3.84
CA GLN A 18 28.64 4.20 4.76
C GLN A 18 28.14 4.39 6.20
N ALA A 19 28.32 3.35 7.02
CA ALA A 19 27.81 3.33 8.40
C ALA A 19 28.44 4.41 9.30
N ASN A 20 29.65 4.87 8.97
CA ASN A 20 30.37 5.92 9.70
C ASN A 20 29.98 7.35 9.27
N THR A 21 29.16 7.51 8.22
CA THR A 21 28.72 8.83 7.77
C THR A 21 27.58 9.34 8.64
N SER A 22 27.86 10.38 9.43
CA SER A 22 26.86 10.97 10.34
C SER A 22 25.66 11.59 9.59
N PRO A 23 24.48 11.71 10.23
CA PRO A 23 23.31 12.32 9.59
C PRO A 23 23.57 13.70 9.00
N ALA A 24 24.27 14.57 9.74
CA ALA A 24 24.64 15.91 9.28
C ALA A 24 25.54 15.87 8.03
N GLN A 25 26.52 14.96 7.99
CA GLN A 25 27.37 14.78 6.81
C GLN A 25 26.57 14.29 5.60
N ARG A 26 25.65 13.34 5.78
CA ARG A 26 24.81 12.84 4.67
C ARG A 26 24.03 13.98 4.00
N VAL A 27 23.39 14.82 4.80
CA VAL A 27 22.63 15.97 4.31
C VAL A 27 23.55 17.00 3.65
N ALA A 28 24.71 17.28 4.25
CA ALA A 28 25.68 18.22 3.68
C ALA A 28 26.20 17.76 2.32
N LEU A 29 26.58 16.49 2.18
CA LEU A 29 27.06 15.90 0.93
C LEU A 29 25.97 15.92 -0.15
N ALA A 30 24.74 15.53 0.20
CA ALA A 30 23.61 15.57 -0.72
C ALA A 30 23.34 16.99 -1.27
N LYS A 31 23.38 18.00 -0.38
CA LYS A 31 23.23 19.41 -0.77
C LYS A 31 24.41 19.91 -1.60
N ALA A 32 25.64 19.54 -1.25
CA ALA A 32 26.85 19.93 -1.99
C ALA A 32 26.88 19.36 -3.42
N ALA A 33 26.27 18.19 -3.63
CA ALA A 33 26.08 17.61 -4.97
C ALA A 33 25.00 18.32 -5.81
N GLY A 34 24.25 19.26 -5.22
CA GLY A 34 23.16 19.99 -5.85
C GLY A 34 21.78 19.36 -5.66
N GLY A 35 21.66 18.28 -4.87
CA GLY A 35 20.38 17.63 -4.58
C GLY A 35 19.61 18.33 -3.45
N THR A 36 18.29 18.41 -3.59
CA THR A 36 17.41 18.78 -2.48
C THR A 36 17.06 17.53 -1.67
N VAL A 37 17.34 17.55 -0.37
CA VAL A 37 16.97 16.43 0.52
C VAL A 37 15.48 16.49 0.81
N VAL A 38 14.75 15.47 0.36
CA VAL A 38 13.31 15.31 0.59
C VAL A 38 13.04 14.61 1.91
N ARG A 39 13.86 13.60 2.25
CA ARG A 39 13.66 12.76 3.44
C ARG A 39 14.96 12.11 3.89
N GLU A 40 15.14 11.99 5.20
CA GLU A 40 16.14 11.11 5.78
C GLU A 40 15.57 9.72 6.10
N LEU A 41 16.37 8.69 5.84
CA LEU A 41 16.07 7.28 6.12
C LEU A 41 17.16 6.72 7.06
N PRO A 42 17.09 7.03 8.36
CA PRO A 42 18.18 6.76 9.30
C PRO A 42 18.47 5.27 9.48
N LEU A 43 17.44 4.41 9.41
CA LEU A 43 17.59 2.96 9.59
C LEU A 43 18.45 2.28 8.51
N ILE A 44 18.60 2.91 7.35
CA ILE A 44 19.42 2.39 6.25
C ILE A 44 20.55 3.35 5.86
N ASN A 45 20.85 4.32 6.73
CA ASN A 45 21.84 5.37 6.49
C ASN A 45 21.69 6.07 5.15
N ALA A 46 20.45 6.43 4.77
CA ALA A 46 20.19 6.98 3.45
C ALA A 46 19.48 8.33 3.50
N VAL A 47 19.56 9.06 2.39
CA VAL A 47 18.70 10.22 2.12
C VAL A 47 18.00 10.04 0.78
N VAL A 48 16.77 10.55 0.68
CA VAL A 48 16.06 10.73 -0.59
C VAL A 48 16.39 12.11 -1.11
N ILE A 49 16.93 12.17 -2.33
CA ILE A 49 17.20 13.43 -3.02
C ILE A 49 16.27 13.60 -4.21
N GLU A 50 15.93 14.86 -4.49
CA GLU A 50 15.19 15.29 -5.67
C GLU A 50 15.94 16.46 -6.33
N HIS A 51 15.85 16.55 -7.65
CA HIS A 51 16.28 17.72 -8.39
C HIS A 51 15.29 18.01 -9.52
N PRO A 52 14.85 19.27 -9.72
CA PRO A 52 13.83 19.61 -10.72
C PRO A 52 14.16 19.17 -12.16
N THR A 53 15.43 19.28 -12.58
CA THR A 53 15.86 18.98 -13.96
C THR A 53 17.09 18.08 -14.11
N GLN A 54 17.86 17.80 -13.05
CA GLN A 54 19.21 17.22 -13.16
C GLN A 54 19.57 16.23 -12.03
N VAL A 55 18.62 15.38 -11.60
CA VAL A 55 18.90 14.46 -10.48
C VAL A 55 20.00 13.46 -10.79
N SER A 56 20.15 13.07 -12.06
CA SER A 56 21.21 12.19 -12.53
C SER A 56 22.60 12.78 -12.27
N ILE A 57 22.79 14.08 -12.55
CA ILE A 57 24.08 14.76 -12.34
C ILE A 57 24.43 14.80 -10.85
N ALA A 58 23.46 15.14 -9.98
CA ALA A 58 23.68 15.12 -8.54
C ALA A 58 24.00 13.70 -8.03
N ALA A 59 23.28 12.69 -8.54
CA ALA A 59 23.52 11.29 -8.23
C ALA A 59 24.92 10.81 -8.68
N ASP A 60 25.37 11.20 -9.87
CA ASP A 60 26.67 10.81 -10.42
C ASP A 60 27.83 11.43 -9.62
N LYS A 61 27.69 12.68 -9.18
CA LYS A 61 28.64 13.31 -8.25
C LYS A 61 28.71 12.58 -6.91
N LEU A 62 27.58 12.07 -6.41
CA LEU A 62 27.55 11.34 -5.14
C LEU A 62 28.15 9.94 -5.27
N ARG A 63 27.98 9.26 -6.41
CA ARG A 63 28.48 7.90 -6.64
C ARG A 63 30.01 7.76 -6.53
N VAL A 64 30.75 8.84 -6.75
CA VAL A 64 32.23 8.82 -6.69
C VAL A 64 32.78 9.14 -5.30
N LEU A 65 31.94 9.50 -4.33
CA LEU A 65 32.36 9.80 -2.96
C LEU A 65 32.60 8.52 -2.17
N SER A 66 33.69 8.48 -1.41
CA SER A 66 34.04 7.34 -0.55
C SER A 66 33.00 7.04 0.55
N GLU A 67 32.26 8.07 0.94
CA GLU A 67 31.22 8.09 1.95
C GLU A 67 29.89 7.52 1.45
N VAL A 68 29.73 7.38 0.13
CA VAL A 68 28.52 6.87 -0.53
C VAL A 68 28.72 5.40 -0.89
N LYS A 69 27.80 4.56 -0.43
CA LYS A 69 27.81 3.11 -0.68
C LYS A 69 27.13 2.77 -2.01
N ARG A 70 26.01 3.42 -2.33
CA ARG A 70 25.28 3.27 -3.60
C ARG A 70 24.26 4.38 -3.79
N VAL A 71 23.80 4.54 -5.03
CA VAL A 71 22.72 5.46 -5.40
C VAL A 71 21.70 4.75 -6.27
N ASP A 72 20.51 4.55 -5.71
CA ASP A 72 19.43 3.75 -6.26
C ASP A 72 18.30 4.64 -6.82
N LEU A 73 17.51 4.09 -7.73
CA LEU A 73 16.26 4.72 -8.18
C LEU A 73 15.24 4.74 -7.04
N ASP A 74 14.43 5.79 -6.98
CA ASP A 74 13.22 5.85 -6.14
C ASP A 74 11.98 5.72 -7.04
N PRO A 75 11.63 4.49 -7.47
CA PRO A 75 10.53 4.30 -8.41
C PRO A 75 9.18 4.58 -7.75
N LYS A 76 8.27 5.18 -8.51
CA LYS A 76 6.86 5.24 -8.12
C LYS A 76 6.20 3.89 -8.43
N ILE A 77 5.81 3.18 -7.38
CA ILE A 77 5.08 1.91 -7.49
C ILE A 77 3.67 2.16 -6.95
N ASN A 78 2.66 1.83 -7.74
CA ASN A 78 1.26 1.85 -7.30
C ASN A 78 0.88 0.49 -6.72
N TRP A 79 -0.21 0.44 -5.96
CA TRP A 79 -0.83 -0.84 -5.57
C TRP A 79 -1.22 -1.66 -6.80
N LEU A 80 -1.27 -2.98 -6.64
CA LEU A 80 -1.70 -3.88 -7.70
C LEU A 80 -3.20 -3.65 -7.98
N LYS A 81 -3.53 -3.15 -9.16
CA LYS A 81 -4.94 -2.95 -9.52
C LYS A 81 -5.56 -4.29 -9.88
N MET A 82 -6.90 -4.37 -9.86
CA MET A 82 -7.60 -5.58 -10.33
C MET A 82 -7.28 -5.96 -11.80
N ALA A 83 -6.81 -5.01 -12.62
CA ALA A 83 -6.29 -5.32 -13.96
C ALA A 83 -4.93 -6.04 -13.90
N ASP A 84 -4.10 -5.72 -12.91
CA ASP A 84 -2.74 -6.25 -12.72
C ASP A 84 -2.76 -7.57 -11.93
N ALA A 85 -3.71 -7.74 -11.00
CA ALA A 85 -3.93 -8.96 -10.23
C ALA A 85 -4.56 -10.09 -11.07
N ARG A 86 -5.17 -9.75 -12.22
CA ARG A 86 -5.53 -10.70 -13.27
C ARG A 86 -4.29 -11.04 -14.09
N GLY A 87 -3.25 -11.56 -13.45
CA GLY A 87 -2.09 -12.12 -14.12
C GLY A 87 -2.54 -12.84 -15.40
N ALA A 88 -1.80 -12.65 -16.49
CA ALA A 88 -2.17 -12.84 -17.90
C ALA A 88 -2.79 -14.20 -18.33
N ASP A 89 -3.22 -15.05 -17.39
CA ASP A 89 -3.78 -16.38 -17.58
C ASP A 89 -5.24 -16.52 -17.09
N PHE A 90 -5.91 -15.46 -16.62
CA PHE A 90 -7.38 -15.51 -16.51
C PHE A 90 -7.98 -15.24 -17.88
N ALA A 91 -8.23 -16.30 -18.66
CA ALA A 91 -8.95 -16.22 -19.92
C ALA A 91 -10.36 -15.65 -19.66
N LEU A 92 -10.51 -14.34 -19.85
CA LEU A 92 -11.83 -13.72 -19.92
C LEU A 92 -12.56 -14.38 -21.10
N PRO A 93 -13.83 -14.78 -20.93
CA PRO A 93 -14.59 -15.37 -22.02
C PRO A 93 -14.58 -14.41 -23.22
N SER A 94 -14.51 -14.98 -24.44
CA SER A 94 -14.55 -14.19 -25.68
C SER A 94 -15.76 -13.25 -25.70
N THR A 95 -15.73 -12.19 -26.51
CA THR A 95 -16.87 -11.28 -26.69
C THR A 95 -18.17 -12.02 -27.05
N ALA A 96 -18.08 -13.17 -27.72
CA ALA A 96 -19.20 -14.09 -27.96
C ALA A 96 -19.68 -14.81 -26.67
N GLY A 97 -18.76 -15.26 -25.82
CA GLY A 97 -19.07 -15.80 -24.48
C GLY A 97 -19.66 -14.76 -23.53
N ILE A 98 -19.20 -13.51 -23.62
CA ILE A 98 -19.75 -12.35 -22.89
C ILE A 98 -21.18 -12.05 -23.38
N MET A 99 -21.45 -12.01 -24.69
CA MET A 99 -22.81 -11.76 -25.19
C MET A 99 -23.81 -12.84 -24.80
N LYS A 100 -23.38 -14.11 -24.69
CA LYS A 100 -24.22 -15.19 -24.18
C LYS A 100 -24.53 -15.03 -22.68
N GLY A 101 -23.58 -14.51 -21.90
CA GLY A 101 -23.74 -14.14 -20.49
C GLY A 101 -24.53 -12.85 -20.25
N ILE A 102 -24.48 -11.86 -21.14
CA ILE A 102 -25.20 -10.58 -21.02
C ILE A 102 -26.73 -10.78 -20.95
N ARG A 103 -27.28 -11.80 -21.61
CA ARG A 103 -28.70 -12.14 -21.49
C ARG A 103 -29.07 -12.69 -20.10
N ALA A 104 -28.15 -13.38 -19.43
CA ALA A 104 -28.33 -13.83 -18.05
C ALA A 104 -28.08 -12.69 -17.04
N LEU A 105 -27.17 -11.76 -17.34
CA LEU A 105 -26.89 -10.57 -16.51
C LEU A 105 -28.05 -9.54 -16.51
N LYS A 106 -28.86 -9.49 -17.57
CA LYS A 106 -30.04 -8.61 -17.63
C LYS A 106 -31.14 -8.94 -16.60
N ASN A 107 -31.11 -10.13 -16.02
CA ASN A 107 -32.08 -10.60 -15.01
C ASN A 107 -31.42 -10.87 -13.64
N LEU A 108 -30.17 -10.43 -13.43
CA LEU A 108 -29.61 -10.45 -12.08
C LEU A 108 -30.23 -9.30 -11.27
N PRO A 109 -30.63 -9.53 -10.01
CA PRO A 109 -30.98 -8.45 -9.10
C PRO A 109 -29.86 -7.41 -9.10
N GLN A 110 -30.22 -6.14 -9.26
CA GLN A 110 -29.29 -5.02 -9.42
C GLN A 110 -28.44 -4.77 -8.16
N GLU A 111 -28.79 -5.37 -7.04
CA GLU A 111 -27.96 -5.55 -5.84
C GLU A 111 -28.54 -6.78 -5.14
N ALA A 112 -27.68 -7.73 -4.74
CA ALA A 112 -28.12 -8.68 -3.74
C ALA A 112 -28.50 -7.85 -2.49
N PRO A 113 -29.64 -8.13 -1.83
CA PRO A 113 -29.94 -7.47 -0.57
C PRO A 113 -28.72 -7.59 0.34
N ALA A 114 -28.36 -6.52 1.05
CA ALA A 114 -27.28 -6.56 2.01
C ALA A 114 -27.49 -7.80 2.89
N PRO A 115 -26.48 -8.67 3.05
CA PRO A 115 -26.65 -9.90 3.77
C PRO A 115 -27.22 -9.59 5.16
N THR A 116 -28.20 -10.38 5.59
CA THR A 116 -28.89 -10.18 6.88
C THR A 116 -28.05 -10.69 8.06
N GLY A 117 -26.74 -10.77 7.90
CA GLY A 117 -25.78 -11.24 8.87
C GLY A 117 -24.36 -11.21 8.29
N GLN A 118 -23.41 -11.77 9.03
CA GLN A 118 -22.03 -11.85 8.60
C GLN A 118 -21.83 -12.92 7.52
N GLU A 119 -21.10 -12.57 6.47
CA GLU A 119 -20.63 -13.52 5.46
C GLU A 119 -19.18 -13.94 5.73
N THR A 120 -18.86 -15.20 5.46
CA THR A 120 -17.46 -15.65 5.38
C THR A 120 -17.04 -15.64 3.92
N PRO A 121 -16.18 -14.70 3.48
CA PRO A 121 -15.69 -14.68 2.11
C PRO A 121 -15.02 -16.01 1.76
N TRP A 122 -15.26 -16.51 0.54
CA TRP A 122 -14.79 -17.84 0.12
C TRP A 122 -13.28 -18.06 0.34
N GLY A 123 -12.47 -17.01 0.19
CA GLY A 123 -11.02 -17.04 0.39
C GLY A 123 -10.62 -17.40 1.81
N ILE A 124 -11.40 -16.95 2.81
CA ILE A 124 -11.19 -17.23 4.24
C ILE A 124 -11.37 -18.73 4.50
N SER A 125 -12.46 -19.30 3.97
CA SER A 125 -12.71 -20.75 4.01
C SER A 125 -11.66 -21.53 3.22
N ARG A 126 -11.22 -21.02 2.06
CA ARG A 126 -10.26 -21.69 1.19
C ARG A 126 -8.89 -21.86 1.83
N VAL A 127 -8.45 -20.90 2.65
CA VAL A 127 -7.21 -20.99 3.43
C VAL A 127 -7.39 -21.71 4.77
N ASN A 128 -8.59 -22.24 5.02
CA ASN A 128 -8.95 -22.98 6.24
C ASN A 128 -8.77 -22.17 7.53
N ALA A 129 -9.01 -20.85 7.48
CA ALA A 129 -8.98 -20.00 8.67
C ALA A 129 -9.97 -20.44 9.76
N PRO A 130 -11.21 -20.88 9.44
CA PRO A 130 -12.16 -21.32 10.47
C PRO A 130 -11.65 -22.45 11.36
N ALA A 131 -10.89 -23.41 10.82
CA ALA A 131 -10.30 -24.47 11.62
C ALA A 131 -9.23 -23.94 12.60
N ALA A 132 -8.48 -22.90 12.21
CA ALA A 132 -7.48 -22.28 13.07
C ALA A 132 -8.11 -21.51 14.24
N TRP A 133 -9.33 -20.98 14.08
CA TRP A 133 -10.01 -20.17 15.11
C TRP A 133 -10.32 -20.93 16.40
N ALA A 134 -10.38 -22.26 16.35
CA ALA A 134 -10.46 -23.10 17.54
C ALA A 134 -9.20 -23.03 18.43
N THR A 135 -8.06 -22.59 17.86
CA THR A 135 -6.77 -22.43 18.55
C THR A 135 -6.38 -20.96 18.70
N THR A 136 -6.49 -20.17 17.64
CA THR A 136 -6.11 -18.75 17.63
C THR A 136 -6.86 -17.95 16.58
N ARG A 137 -7.10 -16.68 16.88
CA ARG A 137 -7.71 -15.70 15.96
C ARG A 137 -6.84 -14.46 15.74
N GLY A 138 -5.55 -14.54 16.09
CA GLY A 138 -4.56 -13.47 15.92
C GLY A 138 -4.26 -12.64 17.17
N LYS A 139 -4.94 -12.89 18.29
CA LYS A 139 -4.82 -12.08 19.52
C LYS A 139 -3.38 -11.86 19.96
N GLY A 140 -3.01 -10.59 20.11
CA GLY A 140 -1.70 -10.15 20.61
C GLY A 140 -0.63 -10.01 19.52
N VAL A 141 -0.95 -10.31 18.26
CA VAL A 141 -0.06 -10.08 17.12
C VAL A 141 -0.23 -8.65 16.63
N LYS A 142 0.88 -7.99 16.27
CA LYS A 142 0.82 -6.68 15.59
C LYS A 142 1.08 -6.89 14.11
N LEU A 143 0.17 -6.41 13.26
CA LEU A 143 0.31 -6.43 11.80
C LEU A 143 0.23 -5.01 11.26
N VAL A 144 1.05 -4.72 10.25
CA VAL A 144 1.06 -3.43 9.54
C VAL A 144 0.65 -3.68 8.10
N VAL A 145 -0.37 -2.94 7.65
CA VAL A 145 -0.78 -2.88 6.24
C VAL A 145 -0.10 -1.66 5.62
N ILE A 146 0.80 -1.90 4.66
CA ILE A 146 1.49 -0.84 3.90
C ILE A 146 0.75 -0.67 2.58
N ASP A 147 -0.21 0.25 2.55
CA ASP A 147 -1.15 0.40 1.43
C ASP A 147 -1.67 1.85 1.34
N THR A 148 -2.82 2.10 0.69
CA THR A 148 -3.44 3.43 0.52
C THR A 148 -3.99 4.05 1.80
N GLY A 149 -4.01 3.30 2.90
CA GLY A 149 -4.55 3.70 4.19
C GLY A 149 -5.62 2.73 4.66
N ILE A 150 -6.29 3.07 5.76
CA ILE A 150 -7.44 2.30 6.27
C ILE A 150 -8.52 3.30 6.66
N ASP A 151 -9.76 3.07 6.23
CA ASP A 151 -10.91 3.83 6.72
C ASP A 151 -11.06 3.60 8.22
N MET A 152 -10.71 4.64 8.99
CA MET A 152 -10.70 4.59 10.45
C MET A 152 -12.11 4.55 11.05
N THR A 153 -13.13 4.81 10.23
CA THR A 153 -14.54 4.85 10.64
C THR A 153 -15.33 3.62 10.19
N HIS A 154 -14.72 2.71 9.42
CA HIS A 154 -15.40 1.53 8.91
C HIS A 154 -15.90 0.64 10.07
N PRO A 155 -17.20 0.30 10.13
CA PRO A 155 -17.79 -0.47 11.25
C PRO A 155 -17.06 -1.79 11.55
N GLU A 156 -16.64 -2.50 10.49
CA GLU A 156 -15.93 -3.79 10.60
C GLU A 156 -14.46 -3.69 11.02
N LEU A 157 -13.86 -2.49 11.06
CA LEU A 157 -12.43 -2.30 11.34
C LEU A 157 -12.17 -1.38 12.53
N VAL A 158 -13.12 -0.50 12.86
CA VAL A 158 -13.02 0.40 14.01
C VAL A 158 -12.81 -0.39 15.30
N GLY A 159 -11.84 0.01 16.12
CA GLY A 159 -11.47 -0.68 17.36
C GLY A 159 -10.41 -1.78 17.19
N ILE A 160 -10.22 -2.33 15.99
CA ILE A 160 -9.08 -3.21 15.66
C ILE A 160 -7.86 -2.37 15.29
N ILE A 161 -8.07 -1.28 14.55
CA ILE A 161 -7.03 -0.31 14.19
C ILE A 161 -6.41 0.29 15.47
N LYS A 162 -5.12 0.02 15.71
CA LYS A 162 -4.37 0.52 16.89
C LYS A 162 -3.54 1.77 16.62
N GLY A 163 -3.53 2.24 15.38
CA GLY A 163 -2.75 3.39 14.91
C GLY A 163 -2.25 3.16 13.49
N GLY A 164 -1.60 4.18 12.93
CA GLY A 164 -1.08 4.14 11.58
C GLY A 164 -0.14 5.30 11.32
N TRP A 165 0.48 5.28 10.14
CA TRP A 165 1.44 6.29 9.73
C TRP A 165 1.30 6.59 8.25
N ASN A 166 1.13 7.86 7.90
CA ASN A 166 1.14 8.30 6.51
C ASN A 166 2.58 8.63 6.07
N ALA A 167 3.19 7.71 5.33
CA ALA A 167 4.55 7.90 4.83
C ALA A 167 4.64 8.91 3.66
N ILE A 168 3.52 9.20 2.98
CA ILE A 168 3.45 10.17 1.87
C ILE A 168 3.45 11.59 2.43
N SER A 169 2.51 11.90 3.33
CA SER A 169 2.42 13.17 4.05
C SER A 169 2.34 12.92 5.55
N THR A 170 3.46 13.10 6.25
CA THR A 170 3.56 12.77 7.68
C THR A 170 2.76 13.70 8.58
N ALA A 171 2.25 14.81 8.05
CA ALA A 171 1.35 15.72 8.75
C ALA A 171 -0.14 15.36 8.54
N ALA A 172 -0.45 14.46 7.59
CA ALA A 172 -1.79 14.02 7.30
C ALA A 172 -2.14 12.74 8.08
N THR A 173 -3.43 12.43 8.14
CA THR A 173 -3.92 11.16 8.69
C THR A 173 -3.55 9.99 7.77
N PHE A 174 -3.64 8.77 8.30
CA PHE A 174 -3.52 7.52 7.52
C PHE A 174 -4.88 7.01 7.02
N ASN A 175 -5.92 7.86 7.05
CA ASN A 175 -7.24 7.50 6.54
C ASN A 175 -7.12 7.17 5.06
N ASP A 176 -7.80 6.11 4.64
CA ASP A 176 -7.78 5.67 3.25
C ASP A 176 -8.42 6.72 2.33
N ASP A 177 -7.75 7.03 1.23
CA ASP A 177 -8.22 7.93 0.17
C ASP A 177 -8.52 7.18 -1.14
N ASN A 178 -8.39 5.85 -1.15
CA ASN A 178 -8.63 5.01 -2.31
C ASN A 178 -9.61 3.85 -2.07
N GLY A 179 -9.48 3.15 -0.94
CA GLY A 179 -10.27 1.97 -0.57
C GLY A 179 -9.53 0.63 -0.68
N HIS A 180 -8.40 0.58 -1.39
CA HIS A 180 -7.62 -0.65 -1.56
C HIS A 180 -7.07 -1.17 -0.22
N GLY A 181 -6.45 -0.30 0.57
CA GLY A 181 -5.91 -0.66 1.88
C GLY A 181 -7.01 -1.04 2.89
N THR A 182 -8.19 -0.40 2.84
CA THR A 182 -9.35 -0.80 3.64
C THR A 182 -9.84 -2.21 3.27
N HIS A 183 -9.93 -2.52 1.97
CA HIS A 183 -10.31 -3.86 1.50
C HIS A 183 -9.30 -4.94 1.90
N CYS A 184 -8.00 -4.65 1.75
CA CYS A 184 -6.93 -5.54 2.24
C CYS A 184 -7.04 -5.76 3.76
N SER A 185 -7.28 -4.69 4.52
CA SER A 185 -7.45 -4.77 5.98
C SER A 185 -8.66 -5.59 6.39
N GLY A 186 -9.78 -5.48 5.67
CA GLY A 186 -10.97 -6.32 5.89
C GLY A 186 -10.70 -7.80 5.66
N THR A 187 -9.96 -8.14 4.61
CA THR A 187 -9.56 -9.54 4.34
C THR A 187 -8.73 -10.11 5.48
N ILE A 188 -7.87 -9.30 6.09
CA ILE A 188 -7.01 -9.73 7.20
C ILE A 188 -7.79 -9.82 8.51
N ALA A 189 -8.57 -8.79 8.84
CA ALA A 189 -8.99 -8.53 10.22
C ALA A 189 -10.39 -7.92 10.36
N ALA A 190 -11.28 -8.03 9.36
CA ALA A 190 -12.68 -7.68 9.61
C ALA A 190 -13.22 -8.49 10.80
N LYS A 191 -14.04 -7.83 11.63
CA LYS A 191 -14.57 -8.40 12.89
C LYS A 191 -15.35 -9.69 12.66
N ASP A 192 -15.54 -10.43 13.73
CA ASP A 192 -16.47 -11.56 13.79
C ASP A 192 -17.62 -11.14 14.73
N ASP A 193 -18.60 -10.41 14.21
CA ASP A 193 -19.64 -9.72 15.01
C ASP A 193 -21.04 -9.75 14.39
N ASP A 194 -21.33 -10.82 13.64
CA ASP A 194 -22.63 -11.08 12.99
C ASP A 194 -23.05 -10.04 11.93
N GLN A 195 -22.16 -9.12 11.56
CA GLN A 195 -22.36 -8.14 10.49
C GLN A 195 -21.27 -8.26 9.41
N GLY A 196 -21.51 -7.67 8.24
CA GLY A 196 -20.50 -7.51 7.20
C GLY A 196 -19.79 -8.81 6.81
N VAL A 197 -18.46 -8.83 6.98
CA VAL A 197 -17.60 -9.95 6.60
C VAL A 197 -16.59 -10.25 7.71
N VAL A 198 -16.08 -11.49 7.77
CA VAL A 198 -15.02 -11.86 8.71
C VAL A 198 -13.64 -11.97 8.03
N GLY A 199 -12.61 -11.46 8.70
CA GLY A 199 -11.21 -11.57 8.26
C GLY A 199 -10.56 -12.91 8.63
N VAL A 200 -9.35 -13.16 8.13
CA VAL A 200 -8.57 -14.37 8.49
C VAL A 200 -8.24 -14.41 9.98
N ALA A 201 -7.87 -13.28 10.56
CA ALA A 201 -7.45 -13.11 11.94
C ALA A 201 -8.26 -11.98 12.61
N PRO A 202 -9.54 -12.21 12.94
CA PRO A 202 -10.48 -11.17 13.37
C PRO A 202 -10.18 -10.58 14.76
N GLN A 203 -9.20 -11.11 15.50
CA GLN A 203 -8.82 -10.65 16.83
C GLN A 203 -7.38 -10.16 16.91
N ILE A 204 -6.76 -9.85 15.77
CA ILE A 204 -5.38 -9.31 15.73
C ILE A 204 -5.25 -7.97 16.48
#